data_AF-A0A8H4T443-F1
#
_entry.id   AF-A0A8H4T443-F1
#
_cell.length_a   1.000
_cell.length_b   1.000
_cell.length_c   1.000
_cell.angle_alpha   90.00
_cell.angle_beta   90.00
_cell.angle_gamma   90.00
#
_symmetry.space_group_name_H-M   'P 1'
#
loop_
_entity.id
_entity.type
_entity.pdbx_description
1 polymer ?
#
loop_
_entity_poly.entity_id
_entity_poly.type
_entity_poly.pdbx_seq_one_letter_code
_entity_poly.pdbx_strand_id
1 'polypeptide(L)'
;MAVQRPRRRLRSFCLMLAALFFIFFSIYISSKPSTNNRFYNAHFTESPVDPFRGRQLAFWTSFREILDRHAPNCPSIVLEGSAQPVTFNALEAGPRPDMVVLPDEHLEAMKLAHTEFVEEIHTSKIIKPIHTPGSRGLVSMAGGLYFPLFMAQLRMLRRNNSTMPVEVFLRDSSEYEDHLCEKVLPQYNTKCVVLSE
;
A
#
# COMPACT_ATOMS: atom_id res chain seq x y z
N MET A 1 -46.44 55.30 -13.90
CA MET A 1 -46.04 54.17 -13.02
C MET A 1 -46.28 52.87 -13.78
N ALA A 2 -45.27 51.99 -13.92
CA ALA A 2 -45.34 50.55 -14.29
C ALA A 2 -44.29 50.09 -15.34
N VAL A 3 -42.98 50.19 -15.06
CA VAL A 3 -41.94 49.53 -15.90
C VAL A 3 -40.91 48.73 -15.07
N GLN A 4 -41.01 48.71 -13.73
CA GLN A 4 -40.00 48.05 -12.87
C GLN A 4 -40.24 46.56 -12.58
N ARG A 5 -41.44 46.02 -12.80
CA ARG A 5 -41.80 44.64 -12.43
C ARG A 5 -41.23 43.52 -13.34
N PRO A 6 -41.18 43.64 -14.68
CA PRO A 6 -40.69 42.54 -15.53
C PRO A 6 -39.16 42.39 -15.46
N ARG A 7 -38.44 43.51 -15.32
CA ARG A 7 -36.97 43.53 -15.26
C ARG A 7 -36.41 42.90 -13.98
N ARG A 8 -37.16 42.98 -12.87
CA ARG A 8 -36.81 42.36 -11.59
C ARG A 8 -37.06 40.85 -11.58
N ARG A 9 -38.15 40.39 -12.21
CA ARG A 9 -38.44 38.95 -12.40
C ARG A 9 -37.42 38.29 -13.33
N LEU A 10 -37.07 38.95 -14.43
CA LEU A 10 -36.04 38.44 -15.36
C LEU A 10 -34.66 38.35 -14.68
N ARG A 11 -34.26 39.38 -13.91
CA ARG A 11 -33.02 39.33 -13.10
C ARG A 11 -33.04 38.21 -12.06
N SER A 12 -34.16 38.01 -11.37
CA SER A 12 -34.29 36.92 -10.39
C SER A 12 -34.19 35.54 -11.06
N PHE A 13 -34.76 35.39 -12.25
CA PHE A 13 -34.70 34.13 -13.00
C PHE A 13 -33.29 33.84 -13.52
N CYS A 14 -32.57 34.85 -14.04
CA CYS A 14 -31.17 34.72 -14.42
C CYS A 14 -30.27 34.36 -13.24
N LEU A 15 -30.50 34.93 -12.05
CA LEU A 15 -29.74 34.59 -10.84
C LEU A 15 -30.00 33.16 -10.37
N MET A 16 -31.24 32.67 -10.47
CA MET A 16 -31.57 31.27 -10.13
C MET A 16 -30.94 30.27 -11.11
N LEU A 17 -30.96 30.57 -12.42
CA LEU A 17 -30.28 29.75 -13.42
C LEU A 17 -28.76 29.74 -13.23
N ALA A 18 -28.15 30.88 -12.91
CA ALA A 18 -26.73 30.95 -12.60
C ALA A 18 -26.39 30.15 -11.33
N ALA A 19 -27.19 30.27 -10.28
CA ALA A 19 -27.01 29.50 -9.05
C ALA A 19 -27.12 27.99 -9.30
N LEU A 20 -28.11 27.54 -10.07
CA LEU A 20 -28.25 26.13 -10.45
C LEU A 20 -27.05 25.66 -11.29
N PHE A 21 -26.58 26.47 -12.25
CA PHE A 21 -25.38 26.15 -13.02
C PHE A 21 -24.15 25.99 -12.12
N PHE A 22 -23.93 26.88 -11.15
CA PHE A 22 -22.82 26.75 -10.19
C PHE A 22 -22.96 25.53 -9.28
N ILE A 23 -24.18 25.17 -8.87
CA ILE A 23 -24.46 23.96 -8.07
C ILE A 23 -24.18 22.69 -8.88
N PHE A 24 -24.69 22.61 -10.12
CA PHE A 24 -24.41 21.47 -10.99
C PHE A 24 -22.93 21.38 -11.37
N PHE A 25 -22.27 22.51 -11.60
CA PHE A 25 -20.85 22.56 -11.92
C PHE A 25 -19.96 22.18 -10.72
N SER A 26 -20.33 22.60 -9.51
CA SER A 26 -19.62 22.19 -8.28
C SER A 26 -19.83 20.72 -7.96
N ILE A 27 -21.05 20.20 -8.12
CA ILE A 27 -21.33 18.75 -8.03
C ILE A 27 -20.50 18.00 -9.07
N TYR A 28 -20.51 18.43 -10.34
CA TYR A 28 -19.74 17.82 -11.43
C TYR A 28 -18.22 17.81 -11.17
N ILE A 29 -17.67 18.90 -10.64
CA ILE A 29 -16.25 18.96 -10.26
C ILE A 29 -15.96 18.04 -9.07
N SER A 30 -16.84 18.00 -8.06
CA SER A 30 -16.66 17.15 -6.87
C SER A 30 -16.88 15.65 -7.15
N SER A 31 -17.70 15.31 -8.14
CA SER A 31 -17.97 13.93 -8.56
C SER A 31 -16.94 13.39 -9.54
N LYS A 32 -16.11 14.25 -10.14
CA LYS A 32 -14.94 13.76 -10.86
C LYS A 32 -13.90 13.36 -9.84
N PRO A 33 -13.46 12.08 -9.80
CA PRO A 33 -12.27 11.73 -9.03
C PRO A 33 -11.16 12.66 -9.51
N SER A 34 -10.51 13.33 -8.56
CA SER A 34 -9.43 14.27 -8.83
C SER A 34 -8.29 13.54 -9.55
N THR A 35 -8.32 13.52 -10.89
CA THR A 35 -7.24 12.98 -11.73
C THR A 35 -5.94 13.77 -11.55
N ASN A 36 -6.01 14.95 -10.92
CA ASN A 36 -4.84 15.67 -10.48
C ASN A 36 -4.45 15.26 -9.06
N ASN A 37 -3.35 14.49 -9.01
CA ASN A 37 -2.51 14.08 -7.89
C ASN A 37 -1.95 15.24 -7.03
N ARG A 38 -2.70 16.31 -6.76
CA ARG A 38 -2.21 17.48 -6.03
C ARG A 38 -1.86 17.13 -4.57
N PHE A 39 -2.69 16.30 -3.94
CA PHE A 39 -2.44 15.74 -2.61
C PHE A 39 -1.25 14.76 -2.64
N TYR A 40 -1.21 13.89 -3.64
CA TYR A 40 -0.16 12.89 -3.83
C TYR A 40 1.23 13.52 -4.05
N ASN A 41 1.34 14.54 -4.90
CA ASN A 41 2.60 15.23 -5.16
C ASN A 41 3.04 16.05 -3.94
N ALA A 42 2.12 16.69 -3.22
CA ALA A 42 2.43 17.41 -1.98
C ALA A 42 3.03 16.46 -0.92
N HIS A 43 2.45 15.27 -0.72
CA HIS A 43 2.96 14.29 0.23
C HIS A 43 4.22 13.53 -0.22
N PHE A 44 4.48 13.45 -1.53
CA PHE A 44 5.69 12.81 -2.07
C PHE A 44 6.93 13.72 -1.97
N THR A 45 6.77 15.05 -2.04
CA THR A 45 7.91 15.99 -2.09
C THR A 45 8.07 16.91 -0.87
N GLU A 46 7.06 17.09 0.00
CA GLU A 46 7.12 18.10 1.08
C GLU A 46 6.61 17.60 2.44
N SER A 47 7.33 16.66 3.08
CA SER A 47 7.21 16.49 4.54
C SER A 47 8.58 16.66 5.20
N PRO A 48 8.84 17.80 5.86
CA PRO A 48 10.09 18.05 6.59
C PRO A 48 10.32 17.13 7.79
N VAL A 49 9.27 16.44 8.24
CA VAL A 49 9.26 15.69 9.51
C VAL A 49 9.38 14.18 9.29
N ASP A 50 8.80 13.64 8.20
CA ASP A 50 9.02 12.25 7.77
C ASP A 50 8.54 12.02 6.31
N PRO A 51 9.45 12.01 5.33
CA PRO A 51 9.13 11.71 3.94
C PRO A 51 8.63 10.28 3.70
N PHE A 52 8.89 9.33 4.61
CA PHE A 52 8.50 7.93 4.45
C PHE A 52 7.01 7.73 4.73
N ARG A 53 6.49 8.26 5.84
CA ARG A 53 5.06 8.20 6.16
C ARG A 53 4.19 8.87 5.11
N GLY A 54 4.61 10.02 4.57
CA GLY A 54 3.90 10.68 3.46
C GLY A 54 3.80 9.81 2.20
N ARG A 55 4.91 9.15 1.83
CA ARG A 55 4.96 8.21 0.71
C ARG A 55 4.14 6.95 0.96
N GLN A 56 4.15 6.42 2.18
CA GLN A 56 3.30 5.28 2.56
C GLN A 56 1.82 5.62 2.44
N LEU A 57 1.38 6.75 3.00
CA LEU A 57 -0.01 7.19 2.91
C LEU A 57 -0.44 7.38 1.45
N ALA A 58 0.39 8.03 0.64
CA ALA A 58 0.13 8.23 -0.78
C ALA A 58 0.04 6.91 -1.55
N PHE A 59 0.96 5.97 -1.29
CA PHE A 59 0.92 4.63 -1.87
C PHE A 59 -0.36 3.89 -1.49
N TRP A 60 -0.65 3.79 -0.19
CA TRP A 60 -1.79 3.01 0.32
C TRP A 60 -3.13 3.57 -0.13
N THR A 61 -3.25 4.90 -0.23
CA THR A 61 -4.48 5.54 -0.73
C THR A 61 -4.77 5.11 -2.16
N SER A 62 -3.78 5.16 -3.06
CA SER A 62 -3.95 4.76 -4.46
C SER A 62 -4.05 3.24 -4.64
N PHE A 63 -3.25 2.49 -3.89
CA PHE A 63 -3.19 1.03 -3.98
C PHE A 63 -4.48 0.38 -3.50
N ARG A 64 -5.10 0.91 -2.44
CA ARG A 64 -6.39 0.43 -1.94
C ARG A 64 -7.49 0.55 -2.99
N GLU A 65 -7.55 1.65 -3.72
CA GLU A 65 -8.57 1.82 -4.77
C GLU A 65 -8.45 0.74 -5.86
N ILE A 66 -7.22 0.37 -6.21
CA ILE A 66 -6.94 -0.68 -7.19
C ILE A 66 -7.34 -2.04 -6.62
N LEU A 67 -7.01 -2.33 -5.36
CA LEU A 67 -7.45 -3.55 -4.68
C LEU A 67 -8.97 -3.68 -4.64
N ASP A 68 -9.67 -2.60 -4.27
CA ASP A 68 -11.13 -2.59 -4.14
C ASP A 68 -11.80 -2.81 -5.51
N ARG A 69 -11.23 -2.26 -6.58
CA ARG A 69 -11.75 -2.41 -7.95
C ARG A 69 -11.57 -3.81 -8.52
N HIS A 70 -10.46 -4.46 -8.17
CA HIS A 70 -10.13 -5.83 -8.60
C HIS A 70 -10.45 -6.88 -7.55
N ALA A 71 -11.37 -6.58 -6.63
CA ALA A 71 -11.85 -7.58 -5.69
C ALA A 71 -12.55 -8.72 -6.46
N PRO A 72 -12.21 -9.99 -6.20
CA PRO A 72 -12.80 -11.10 -6.92
C PRO A 72 -14.30 -11.16 -6.67
N ASN A 73 -15.08 -11.28 -7.75
CA ASN A 73 -16.54 -11.37 -7.67
C ASN A 73 -16.99 -12.80 -7.33
N CYS A 74 -16.58 -13.31 -6.17
CA CYS A 74 -16.99 -14.60 -5.66
C CYS A 74 -17.05 -14.58 -4.11
N PRO A 75 -17.83 -15.49 -3.50
CA PRO A 75 -17.82 -15.67 -2.05
C PRO A 75 -16.43 -16.01 -1.51
N SER A 76 -16.23 -15.75 -0.21
CA SER A 76 -15.02 -16.21 0.49
C SER A 76 -14.89 -17.73 0.45
N ILE A 77 -13.65 -18.20 0.36
CA ILE A 77 -13.30 -19.61 0.33
C ILE A 77 -13.83 -20.32 1.59
N VAL A 78 -14.48 -21.46 1.40
CA VAL A 78 -14.98 -22.32 2.48
C VAL A 78 -14.05 -23.51 2.63
N LEU A 79 -13.72 -23.82 3.89
CA LEU A 79 -12.94 -25.00 4.23
C LEU A 79 -13.89 -26.13 4.66
N GLU A 80 -13.70 -27.33 4.12
CA GLU A 80 -14.44 -28.54 4.50
C GLU A 80 -13.98 -29.11 5.85
N GLY A 81 -12.89 -28.59 6.41
CA GLY A 81 -12.38 -28.97 7.72
C GLY A 81 -10.91 -28.62 7.88
N SER A 82 -10.28 -29.20 8.91
CA SER A 82 -8.83 -29.12 9.10
C SER A 82 -8.14 -30.37 8.55
N ALA A 83 -7.02 -30.17 7.87
CA ALA A 83 -6.16 -31.28 7.46
C ALA A 83 -5.65 -32.02 8.71
N GLN A 84 -5.78 -33.34 8.72
CA GLN A 84 -5.22 -34.17 9.78
C GLN A 84 -3.70 -34.23 9.67
N PRO A 85 -2.96 -34.38 10.78
CA PRO A 85 -1.53 -34.56 10.74
C PRO A 85 -1.18 -35.85 9.99
N VAL A 86 -0.43 -35.73 8.90
CA VAL A 86 0.07 -36.86 8.11
C VAL A 86 1.58 -37.00 8.35
N THR A 87 2.03 -38.24 8.58
CA THR A 87 3.47 -38.52 8.73
C THR A 87 4.20 -38.22 7.43
N PHE A 88 5.27 -37.42 7.51
CA PHE A 88 6.13 -37.14 6.36
C PHE A 88 7.02 -38.34 6.02
N ASN A 89 7.06 -38.74 4.75
CA ASN A 89 7.99 -39.72 4.22
C ASN A 89 8.77 -39.09 3.05
N ALA A 90 10.10 -39.07 3.16
CA ALA A 90 10.98 -38.47 2.17
C ALA A 90 11.13 -39.30 0.88
N LEU A 91 10.86 -40.60 0.95
CA LEU A 91 10.95 -41.52 -0.20
C LEU A 91 9.62 -41.62 -0.96
N GLU A 92 8.50 -41.40 -0.26
CA GLU A 92 7.15 -41.48 -0.81
C GLU A 92 6.34 -40.26 -0.39
N ALA A 93 6.18 -39.30 -1.31
CA ALA A 93 5.29 -38.18 -1.08
C ALA A 93 3.83 -38.64 -1.20
N GLY A 94 3.11 -38.63 -0.07
CA GLY A 94 1.65 -38.86 -0.07
C GLY A 94 0.88 -37.70 -0.72
N PRO A 95 -0.40 -37.91 -1.07
CA PRO A 95 -1.25 -36.85 -1.59
C PRO A 95 -1.41 -35.74 -0.53
N ARG A 96 -1.31 -34.48 -0.96
CA ARG A 96 -1.58 -33.34 -0.07
C ARG A 96 -3.09 -33.25 0.16
N PRO A 97 -3.57 -33.29 1.41
CA PRO A 97 -4.98 -33.07 1.68
C PRO A 97 -5.39 -31.70 1.18
N ASP A 98 -6.43 -31.67 0.34
CA ASP A 98 -7.09 -30.45 -0.07
C ASP A 98 -8.44 -30.37 0.65
N MET A 99 -8.58 -29.36 1.51
CA MET A 99 -9.81 -29.09 2.26
C MET A 99 -10.50 -27.83 1.73
N VAL A 100 -10.02 -27.29 0.61
CA VAL A 100 -10.51 -26.06 0.01
C VAL A 100 -11.63 -26.41 -0.95
N VAL A 101 -12.86 -25.97 -0.65
CA VAL A 101 -13.97 -26.09 -1.60
C VAL A 101 -13.94 -24.88 -2.52
N LEU A 102 -13.47 -25.09 -3.74
CA LEU A 102 -13.38 -24.05 -4.74
C LEU A 102 -13.96 -24.50 -6.09
N PRO A 103 -15.20 -24.10 -6.42
CA PRO A 103 -15.78 -24.32 -7.74
C PRO A 103 -14.92 -23.68 -8.84
N ASP A 104 -14.86 -24.32 -10.00
CA ASP A 104 -14.09 -23.82 -11.16
C ASP A 104 -14.49 -22.39 -11.54
N GLU A 105 -15.77 -22.04 -11.45
CA GLU A 105 -16.27 -20.69 -11.70
C GLU A 105 -15.61 -19.65 -10.77
N HIS A 106 -15.49 -19.94 -9.48
CA HIS A 106 -14.83 -19.06 -8.53
C HIS A 106 -13.32 -18.98 -8.78
N LEU A 107 -12.69 -20.11 -9.15
CA LEU A 107 -11.29 -20.13 -9.51
C LEU A 107 -11.00 -19.23 -10.71
N GLU A 108 -11.81 -19.32 -11.77
CA GLU A 108 -11.68 -18.46 -12.95
C GLU A 108 -11.97 -16.99 -12.63
N ALA A 109 -12.97 -16.70 -11.79
CA ALA A 109 -13.24 -15.33 -11.33
C ALA A 109 -12.04 -14.73 -10.56
N MET A 110 -11.40 -15.49 -9.67
CA MET A 110 -10.21 -15.05 -8.94
C MET A 110 -9.00 -14.86 -9.87
N LYS A 111 -8.79 -15.76 -10.85
CA LYS A 111 -7.72 -15.64 -11.84
C LYS A 111 -7.87 -14.40 -12.70
N LEU A 112 -9.10 -14.12 -13.16
CA LEU A 112 -9.40 -12.93 -13.95
C LEU A 112 -9.11 -11.67 -13.13
N ALA A 113 -9.67 -11.57 -11.93
CA ALA A 113 -9.45 -10.44 -11.03
C ALA A 113 -7.96 -10.22 -10.71
N HIS A 114 -7.19 -11.30 -10.49
CA HIS A 114 -5.76 -11.20 -10.27
C HIS A 114 -5.00 -10.72 -11.52
N THR A 115 -5.35 -11.23 -12.69
CA THR A 115 -4.74 -10.81 -13.96
C THR A 115 -4.94 -9.32 -14.19
N GLU A 116 -6.18 -8.85 -14.05
CA GLU A 116 -6.54 -7.43 -14.22
C GLU A 116 -5.84 -6.54 -13.17
N PHE A 117 -5.77 -6.99 -11.92
CA PHE A 117 -5.02 -6.32 -10.85
C PHE A 117 -3.53 -6.16 -11.19
N VAL A 118 -2.88 -7.24 -11.63
CA VAL A 118 -1.45 -7.24 -11.97
C VAL A 118 -1.19 -6.33 -13.17
N GLU A 119 -2.03 -6.39 -14.20
CA GLU A 119 -1.94 -5.50 -15.37
C GLU A 119 -2.10 -4.03 -14.99
N GLU A 120 -3.08 -3.69 -14.14
CA GLU A 120 -3.27 -2.31 -13.67
C GLU A 120 -2.05 -1.83 -12.87
N ILE A 121 -1.49 -2.64 -11.97
CA ILE A 121 -0.30 -2.25 -11.21
C ILE A 121 0.90 -1.97 -12.12
N HIS A 122 1.13 -2.81 -13.13
CA HIS A 122 2.26 -2.63 -14.04
C HIS A 122 2.11 -1.39 -14.93
N THR A 123 0.88 -1.01 -15.28
CA THR A 123 0.59 0.11 -16.18
C THR A 123 0.29 1.42 -15.45
N SER A 124 -0.03 1.34 -14.15
CA SER A 124 -0.40 2.50 -13.33
C SER A 124 0.75 3.49 -13.22
N LYS A 125 0.46 4.76 -13.56
CA LYS A 125 1.33 5.91 -13.31
C LYS A 125 1.04 6.58 -11.95
N ILE A 126 0.02 6.08 -11.25
CA ILE A 126 -0.49 6.67 -10.00
C ILE A 126 0.25 6.07 -8.81
N ILE A 127 0.49 4.74 -8.82
CA ILE A 127 1.30 4.10 -7.79
C ILE A 127 2.76 4.43 -8.05
N LYS A 128 3.43 5.04 -7.07
CA LYS A 128 4.90 5.15 -7.07
C LYS A 128 5.46 4.35 -5.91
N PRO A 129 6.70 3.86 -6.03
CA PRO A 129 7.35 3.15 -4.95
C PRO A 129 7.50 4.03 -3.69
N ILE A 130 7.38 3.40 -2.52
CA ILE A 130 7.56 4.06 -1.22
C ILE A 130 9.04 4.38 -0.96
N HIS A 131 9.96 3.61 -1.56
CA HIS A 131 11.40 3.75 -1.34
C HIS A 131 11.96 5.06 -1.94
N THR A 132 13.16 5.45 -1.50
CA THR A 132 13.81 6.68 -1.97
C THR A 132 14.27 6.53 -3.42
N PRO A 133 13.86 7.41 -4.35
CA PRO A 133 14.24 7.30 -5.75
C PRO A 133 15.76 7.23 -5.93
N GLY A 134 16.22 6.31 -6.78
CA GLY A 134 17.66 6.11 -7.05
C GLY A 134 18.44 5.41 -5.93
N SER A 135 17.78 5.05 -4.82
CA SER A 135 18.40 4.26 -3.76
C SER A 135 18.27 2.76 -4.00
N ARG A 136 19.18 1.99 -3.40
CA ARG A 136 19.14 0.53 -3.36
C ARG A 136 19.69 0.06 -2.03
N GLY A 137 19.15 -1.02 -1.51
CA GLY A 137 19.53 -1.60 -0.23
C GLY A 137 18.83 -2.91 0.03
N LEU A 138 19.09 -3.48 1.19
CA LEU A 138 18.42 -4.66 1.70
C LEU A 138 17.52 -4.26 2.86
N VAL A 139 16.42 -4.99 3.02
CA VAL A 139 15.52 -4.83 4.17
C VAL A 139 15.49 -6.15 4.91
N SER A 140 15.53 -6.10 6.23
CA SER A 140 15.35 -7.24 7.12
C SER A 140 14.40 -6.87 8.25
N MET A 141 13.68 -7.85 8.80
CA MET A 141 12.91 -7.69 10.01
C MET A 141 13.65 -8.38 11.16
N ALA A 142 13.86 -7.65 12.24
CA ALA A 142 14.46 -8.15 13.48
C ALA A 142 14.03 -7.24 14.63
N GLY A 143 14.58 -7.45 15.82
CA GLY A 143 14.22 -6.68 17.01
C GLY A 143 14.32 -7.55 18.26
N GLY A 144 14.69 -6.93 19.39
CA GLY A 144 14.88 -7.62 20.67
C GLY A 144 15.62 -8.96 20.54
N LEU A 145 14.95 -10.05 20.91
CA LEU A 145 15.52 -11.41 20.93
C LEU A 145 16.04 -11.92 19.57
N TYR A 146 15.63 -11.30 18.45
CA TYR A 146 16.05 -11.70 17.11
C TYR A 146 17.33 -10.99 16.63
N PHE A 147 17.83 -9.97 17.35
CA PHE A 147 19.05 -9.27 16.96
C PHE A 147 20.29 -10.17 16.84
N PRO A 148 20.55 -11.16 17.72
CA PRO A 148 21.68 -12.05 17.56
C PRO A 148 21.66 -12.82 16.23
N LEU A 149 20.48 -13.28 15.81
CA LEU A 149 20.30 -13.94 14.52
C LEU A 149 20.56 -12.97 13.36
N PHE A 150 19.98 -11.77 13.42
CA PHE A 150 20.21 -10.74 12.41
C PHE A 150 21.70 -10.37 12.30
N MET A 151 22.40 -10.20 13.42
CA MET A 151 23.83 -9.90 13.45
C MET A 151 24.67 -11.01 12.80
N ALA A 152 24.30 -12.28 12.97
CA ALA A 152 24.94 -13.38 12.27
C ALA A 152 24.75 -13.26 10.75
N GLN A 153 23.53 -12.99 10.30
CA GLN A 153 23.21 -12.79 8.87
C GLN A 153 23.96 -11.59 8.28
N LEU A 154 23.95 -10.45 8.98
CA LEU A 154 24.66 -9.24 8.57
C LEU A 154 26.16 -9.49 8.49
N ARG A 155 26.74 -10.21 9.45
CA ARG A 155 28.16 -10.57 9.39
C ARG A 155 28.49 -11.45 8.20
N MET A 156 27.63 -12.41 7.84
CA MET A 156 27.83 -13.24 6.65
C MET A 156 27.73 -12.40 5.37
N LEU A 157 26.76 -11.48 5.32
CA LEU A 157 26.62 -10.53 4.21
C LEU A 157 27.88 -9.69 4.02
N ARG A 158 28.45 -9.15 5.11
CA ARG A 158 29.67 -8.33 5.06
C ARG A 158 30.92 -9.16 4.75
N ARG A 159 30.98 -10.43 5.18
CA ARG A 159 32.06 -11.35 4.79
C ARG A 159 32.10 -11.61 3.28
N ASN A 160 30.96 -11.55 2.62
CA ASN A 160 30.86 -11.67 1.15
C ASN A 160 31.15 -10.33 0.43
N ASN A 161 31.82 -9.37 1.09
CA ASN A 161 32.16 -8.05 0.56
C ASN A 161 30.95 -7.19 0.10
N SER A 162 29.74 -7.51 0.55
CA SER A 162 28.60 -6.64 0.27
C SER A 162 28.72 -5.34 1.06
N THR A 163 28.59 -4.20 0.36
CA THR A 163 28.58 -2.85 0.95
C THR A 163 27.18 -2.22 0.94
N MET A 164 26.17 -2.96 0.45
CA MET A 164 24.80 -2.43 0.34
C MET A 164 24.26 -1.99 1.71
N PRO A 165 23.53 -0.86 1.79
CA PRO A 165 22.90 -0.43 3.02
C PRO A 165 21.80 -1.43 3.42
N VAL A 166 21.64 -1.66 4.71
CA VAL A 166 20.61 -2.53 5.27
C VAL A 166 19.70 -1.69 6.17
N GLU A 167 18.39 -1.82 5.99
CA GLU A 167 17.40 -1.29 6.92
C GLU A 167 16.77 -2.43 7.71
N VAL A 168 16.81 -2.33 9.04
CA VAL A 168 16.22 -3.31 9.96
C VAL A 168 14.93 -2.73 10.48
N PHE A 169 13.83 -3.33 10.07
CA PHE A 169 12.50 -2.91 10.49
C PHE A 169 12.17 -3.57 11.82
N LEU A 170 11.90 -2.72 12.81
CA LEU A 170 11.47 -3.09 14.15
C LEU A 170 9.96 -2.88 14.24
N ARG A 171 9.26 -3.77 14.93
CA ARG A 171 7.81 -3.67 15.10
C ARG A 171 7.45 -2.37 15.81
N ASP A 172 8.11 -2.13 16.94
CA ASP A 172 7.88 -0.99 17.81
C ASP A 172 9.13 -0.59 18.60
N SER A 173 9.02 0.50 19.37
CA SER A 173 10.12 1.04 20.17
C SER A 173 10.58 0.10 21.29
N SER A 174 9.78 -0.90 21.68
CA SER A 174 10.19 -1.91 22.68
C SER A 174 11.23 -2.90 22.14
N GLU A 175 11.33 -3.04 20.82
CA GLU A 175 12.35 -3.86 20.16
C GLU A 175 13.64 -3.08 19.86
N TYR A 176 13.66 -1.77 20.12
CA TYR A 176 14.81 -0.91 19.87
C TYR A 176 15.88 -1.12 20.94
N GLU A 177 17.11 -1.38 20.51
CA GLU A 177 18.26 -1.44 21.40
C GLU A 177 19.24 -0.30 21.09
N ASP A 178 19.27 0.73 21.93
CA ASP A 178 20.01 1.98 21.69
C ASP A 178 21.47 1.74 21.30
N HIS A 179 22.18 0.90 22.07
CA HIS A 179 23.57 0.62 21.79
C HIS A 179 23.76 -0.06 20.43
N LEU A 180 22.90 -1.01 20.11
CA LEU A 180 22.98 -1.77 18.86
C LEU A 180 22.62 -0.87 17.66
N CYS A 181 21.50 -0.16 17.74
CA CYS A 181 20.96 0.67 16.66
C CYS A 181 21.78 1.94 16.42
N GLU A 182 22.32 2.59 17.46
CA GLU A 182 23.06 3.85 17.30
C GLU A 182 24.57 3.69 17.20
N LYS A 183 25.16 2.63 17.77
CA LYS A 183 26.62 2.48 17.84
C LYS A 183 27.14 1.34 16.99
N VAL A 184 26.49 0.18 17.01
CA VAL A 184 27.02 -1.04 16.36
C VAL A 184 26.58 -1.13 14.90
N LEU A 185 25.28 -1.13 14.62
CA LEU A 185 24.72 -1.30 13.27
C LEU A 185 25.18 -0.24 12.27
N PRO A 186 25.34 1.05 12.63
CA PRO A 186 25.83 2.06 11.71
C PRO A 186 27.24 1.77 11.17
N GLN A 187 28.09 1.08 11.96
CA GLN A 187 29.43 0.67 11.51
C GLN A 187 29.37 -0.38 10.39
N TYR A 188 28.26 -1.08 10.27
CA TYR A 188 27.99 -2.06 9.22
C TYR A 188 27.03 -1.51 8.16
N ASN A 189 26.97 -0.19 7.94
CA ASN A 189 26.05 0.46 6.98
C ASN A 189 24.60 -0.04 7.14
N THR A 190 24.15 -0.14 8.39
CA THR A 190 22.85 -0.67 8.77
C THR A 190 22.16 0.28 9.74
N LYS A 191 20.85 0.50 9.59
CA LYS A 191 20.06 1.34 10.51
C LYS A 191 18.77 0.65 10.93
N CYS A 192 18.31 0.95 12.13
CA CYS A 192 17.00 0.54 12.63
C CYS A 192 15.93 1.52 12.15
N VAL A 193 14.74 1.00 11.82
CA VAL A 193 13.54 1.76 11.44
C VAL A 193 12.37 1.19 12.23
N VAL A 194 11.75 2.00 13.07
CA VAL A 194 10.56 1.61 13.84
C VAL A 194 9.32 1.78 12.95
N LEU A 195 8.48 0.75 12.87
CA LEU A 195 7.30 0.75 11.99
C LEU A 195 6.06 1.37 12.63
N SER A 196 5.85 1.14 13.92
CA SER A 196 4.74 1.69 14.70
C SER A 196 5.20 1.98 16.12
N GLU A 197 4.60 2.98 16.76
CA GLU A 197 4.63 3.09 18.23
C GLU A 197 3.55 2.20 18.86
#